data_AF-A0A3D0X764-F1
#
_entry.id   AF-A0A3D0X764-F1
#
_cell.length_a   1.000
_cell.length_b   1.000
_cell.length_c   1.000
_cell.angle_alpha   90.00
_cell.angle_beta   90.00
_cell.angle_gamma   90.00
#
_symmetry.space_group_name_H-M   'P 1'
#
loop_
_entity.id
_entity.type
_entity.pdbx_description
1 polymer ?
#
loop_
_entity_poly.entity_id
_entity_poly.type
_entity_poly.pdbx_seq_one_letter_code
_entity_poly.pdbx_strand_id
1 'polypeptide(L)' 'MEIIRIQDKYNANKVWLVKRYKCGHYAVNQEVCGKPFYKSFRRMTKSYIDSIIESEVKS' A
#
# COMPACT_ATOMS: atom_id res chain seq x y z
N MET A 1 -9.62 -10.03 -6.57
CA MET A 1 -9.18 -9.13 -5.48
C MET A 1 -7.73 -9.44 -5.32
N GLU A 2 -6.88 -8.45 -5.44
CA GLU A 2 -5.43 -8.61 -5.44
C GLU A 2 -4.83 -7.71 -4.37
N ILE A 3 -3.78 -8.18 -3.72
CA ILE A 3 -2.99 -7.38 -2.78
C ILE A 3 -1.60 -7.25 -3.36
N ILE A 4 -1.23 -6.02 -3.67
CA ILE A 4 0.10 -5.65 -4.15
C ILE A 4 0.91 -5.22 -2.93
N ARG A 5 2.15 -5.71 -2.84
CA ARG A 5 3.10 -5.34 -1.79
C ARG A 5 4.13 -4.39 -2.39
N ILE A 6 4.29 -3.23 -1.79
CA ILE A 6 5.18 -2.16 -2.29
C ILE A 6 6.14 -1.80 -1.16
N GLN A 7 7.44 -1.83 -1.43
CA GLN A 7 8.43 -1.46 -0.43
C GLN A 7 8.40 0.06 -0.23
N ASP A 8 8.34 0.53 1.03
CA ASP A 8 8.38 1.97 1.28
C ASP A 8 9.78 2.52 0.97
N LYS A 9 9.84 3.53 0.09
CA LYS A 9 11.07 4.19 -0.35
C LYS A 9 11.91 4.82 0.78
N TYR A 10 11.31 5.16 1.91
CA TYR A 10 11.98 5.84 3.01
C TYR A 10 12.26 4.92 4.19
N ASN A 11 11.59 3.77 4.26
CA ASN A 11 11.73 2.84 5.37
C ASN A 11 11.76 1.39 4.84
N ALA A 12 12.97 0.81 4.83
CA ALA A 12 13.21 -0.57 4.41
C ALA A 12 12.42 -1.62 5.23
N ASN A 13 12.02 -1.30 6.46
CA ASN A 13 11.22 -2.20 7.29
C ASN A 13 9.70 -2.06 7.05
N LYS A 14 9.28 -1.12 6.20
CA LYS A 14 7.88 -0.83 5.96
C LYS A 14 7.46 -1.25 4.55
N VAL A 15 6.37 -2.01 4.48
CA VAL A 15 5.75 -2.45 3.23
C VAL A 15 4.33 -1.92 3.17
N TRP A 16 3.97 -1.26 2.07
CA TRP A 16 2.59 -0.91 1.77
C TRP A 16 1.85 -2.13 1.21
N LEU A 17 0.69 -2.43 1.79
CA LEU A 17 -0.23 -3.44 1.30
C LEU A 17 -1.37 -2.73 0.56
N VAL A 18 -1.36 -2.74 -0.77
CA VAL A 18 -2.38 -2.09 -1.60
C VAL A 18 -3.36 -3.14 -2.11
N LYS A 19 -4.59 -3.09 -1.61
CA LYS A 19 -5.67 -4.00 -1.97
C LYS A 19 -6.54 -3.38 -3.08
N ARG A 20 -6.56 -4.02 -4.25
CA ARG A 20 -7.38 -3.63 -5.40
C ARG A 20 -8.65 -4.49 -5.50
N TYR A 21 -9.81 -3.84 -5.49
CA TYR A 21 -11.10 -4.48 -5.67
C TYR A 21 -11.47 -4.55 -7.16
N LYS A 22 -12.28 -5.54 -7.55
CA LYS A 22 -12.74 -5.70 -8.94
C LYS A 22 -13.52 -4.48 -9.45
N CYS A 23 -14.18 -3.75 -8.56
CA CYS A 23 -14.92 -2.51 -8.86
C CYS A 23 -14.03 -1.26 -9.00
N GLY A 24 -12.70 -1.40 -8.99
CA GLY A 24 -11.76 -0.28 -9.16
C GLY A 24 -11.47 0.52 -7.89
N HIS A 25 -12.08 0.16 -6.76
CA HIS A 25 -11.74 0.74 -5.46
C HIS A 25 -10.40 0.20 -4.93
N TYR A 26 -9.75 1.02 -4.12
CA TYR A 26 -8.50 0.67 -3.44
C TYR A 26 -8.64 0.81 -1.93
N ALA A 27 -7.91 -0.03 -1.20
CA ALA A 27 -7.68 0.13 0.22
C ALA A 27 -6.23 -0.21 0.55
N VAL A 28 -5.67 0.40 1.60
CA VAL A 28 -4.28 0.20 2.01
C VAL A 28 -4.17 -0.28 3.44
N ASN A 29 -3.12 -1.04 3.71
CA ASN A 29 -2.56 -1.22 5.04
C ASN A 29 -1.03 -1.07 4.96
N GLN A 30 -0.36 -1.06 6.09
CA GLN A 30 1.09 -1.00 6.18
C GLN A 30 1.54 -2.18 7.04
N GLU A 31 2.60 -2.85 6.64
CA GLU A 31 3.38 -3.70 7.52
C GLU A 31 4.64 -2.96 7.92
N VAL A 32 4.99 -2.99 9.20
CA VAL A 32 6.26 -2.46 9.72
C VAL A 32 6.93 -3.57 10.51
N CYS A 33 8.18 -3.89 10.18
CA CYS A 33 8.93 -5.01 10.76
C CYS A 33 8.14 -6.34 10.70
N GLY A 34 7.47 -6.59 9.57
CA GLY A 34 6.68 -7.81 9.33
C GLY A 34 5.34 -7.89 10.08
N LYS A 35 4.90 -6.81 10.77
CA LYS A 35 3.61 -6.78 11.48
C LYS A 35 2.67 -5.75 10.86
N PRO A 36 1.39 -6.07 10.66
CA PRO A 36 0.42 -5.09 10.20
C PRO A 36 0.27 -3.96 11.23
N PHE A 37 0.43 -2.72 10.77
CA PHE A 37 0.35 -1.54 11.60
C PHE A 37 -1.10 -1.22 11.98
N TYR A 38 -2.05 -1.38 11.04
CA TYR A 38 -3.47 -1.23 11.30
C TYR A 38 -4.20 -2.58 11.34
N LYS A 39 -5.25 -2.66 12.16
CA LYS A 39 -6.13 -3.84 12.27
C LYS A 39 -6.88 -4.16 10.98
N SER A 40 -7.12 -3.18 10.12
CA SER A 40 -7.88 -3.34 8.89
C SER A 40 -7.36 -2.45 7.77
N PHE A 41 -7.68 -2.82 6.53
CA PHE A 41 -7.39 -2.00 5.37
C PHE A 41 -8.29 -0.76 5.36
N ARG A 42 -7.69 0.40 5.08
CA ARG A 42 -8.40 1.67 4.98
C ARG A 42 -8.59 2.07 3.53
N ARG A 43 -9.80 2.45 3.15
CA ARG A 43 -10.07 2.97 1.79
C ARG A 43 -9.35 4.30 1.62
N MET A 44 -8.74 4.48 0.46
CA MET A 44 -8.01 5.69 0.09
C MET A 44 -8.45 6.18 -1.28
N THR A 45 -8.15 7.44 -1.56
CA THR A 45 -8.34 8.03 -2.89
C THR A 45 -7.34 7.45 -3.88
N LYS A 46 -7.68 7.45 -5.17
CA LYS A 46 -6.77 7.01 -6.24
C LYS A 46 -5.45 7.80 -6.21
N SER A 47 -5.50 9.12 -6.05
CA SER A 47 -4.32 10.00 -5.96
C SER A 47 -3.33 9.60 -4.85
N TYR A 48 -3.84 9.12 -3.71
CA TYR A 48 -2.98 8.66 -2.63
C TYR A 48 -2.35 7.29 -2.93
N ILE A 49 -3.07 6.42 -3.63
CA ILE A 49 -2.50 5.15 -4.10
C ILE A 49 -1.41 5.40 -5.14
N ASP A 50 -1.65 6.32 -6.07
CA ASP A 50 -0.70 6.67 -7.12
C ASP A 50 0.60 7.19 -6.50
N SER A 51 0.55 7.99 -5.42
CA SER A 51 1.76 8.45 -4.72
C SER A 51 2.54 7.34 -4.00
N ILE A 52 1.85 6.25 -3.61
CA ILE A 52 2.49 5.04 -3.07
C ILE A 52 3.13 4.25 -4.22
N ILE A 53 2.45 4.07 -5.35
CA ILE A 53 2.97 3.30 -6.49
C ILE A 53 4.13 4.02 -7.18
N GLU A 54 4.02 5.33 -7.42
CA GLU A 54 5.10 6.15 -7.99
C GLU A 54 6.36 6.15 -7.13
N SER A 55 6.25 5.81 -5.84
CA SER A 55 7.41 5.66 -4.98
C SER A 55 8.33 4.49 -5.37
N GLU A 56 7.81 3.49 -6.11
CA GLU A 56 8.63 2.39 -6.63
C GLU A 56 9.36 2.73 -7.94
N VAL A 57 8.81 3.64 -8.76
CA VAL A 57 9.33 3.92 -10.11
C VAL A 57 10.54 4.87 -10.11
N LYS A 58 10.85 5.50 -8.97
CA LYS A 58 11.95 6.48 -8.83
C LYS A 58 13.21 5.94 -8.13
N SER A 59 13.33 4.62 -7.93
CA SER A 59 14.55 4.00 -7.38
C SER A 59 15.45 3.43 -8.46
#